data_AF-A0A0A2HUC3-F1
#
_entry.id   AF-A0A0A2HUC3-F1
#
_cell.length_a   1.000
_cell.length_b   1.000
_cell.length_c   1.000
_cell.angle_alpha   90.00
_cell.angle_beta   90.00
_cell.angle_gamma   90.00
#
_symmetry.space_group_name_H-M   'P 1'
#
loop_
_entity.id
_entity.type
_entity.pdbx_description
1 polymer ?
#
loop_
_entity_poly.entity_id
_entity_poly.type
_entity_poly.pdbx_seq_one_letter_code
_entity_poly.pdbx_strand_id
1 'polypeptide(L)'
;MEIEVKNILAAFNKLLREVVVDDTARMITPELIKDFHRMIGQNLGDHFDAIPGRFRDDNRVVGRYLAPDYRFVPELIDTLCDWLQREFHYRDGQSFSTLVVQAIITHVYIEWIHPFGDGNGRTGRLLEFYILLRTGLPSIVSHILSNFYNETRPEYYRQLDMARKNRNLSAFIKYAVQGFRDGLNENLNLIQQSQFVIFWHNYIYEAFSDLKYTKRDAFKRKRELALSIPIDKELDVDQLIELNPGIAKRYATVNRATVLRDIKELQDLHLVVKTGRKYTANTQILKAMMPGKKA
;
A
#
# COMPACT_ATOMS: atom_id res chain seq x y z
N MET A 1 -13.04 -11.73 -16.55
CA MET A 1 -12.78 -10.81 -15.42
C MET A 1 -12.28 -11.55 -14.17
N GLU A 2 -12.99 -12.56 -13.64
CA GLU A 2 -12.55 -13.26 -12.41
C GLU A 2 -11.20 -13.99 -12.57
N ILE A 3 -11.00 -14.74 -13.67
CA ILE A 3 -9.75 -15.46 -13.95
C ILE A 3 -8.57 -14.49 -14.07
N GLU A 4 -8.78 -13.36 -14.74
CA GLU A 4 -7.76 -12.32 -14.92
C GLU A 4 -7.28 -11.73 -13.59
N VAL A 5 -8.21 -11.41 -12.68
CA VAL A 5 -7.87 -10.94 -11.34
C VAL A 5 -7.09 -12.01 -10.57
N LYS A 6 -7.52 -13.28 -10.66
CA LYS A 6 -6.80 -14.40 -10.03
C LYS A 6 -5.38 -14.55 -10.57
N ASN A 7 -5.18 -14.41 -11.87
CA ASN A 7 -3.86 -14.47 -12.51
C ASN A 7 -2.94 -13.37 -12.02
N ILE A 8 -3.44 -12.13 -11.97
CA ILE A 8 -2.66 -10.98 -11.49
C ILE A 8 -2.26 -11.17 -10.02
N LEU A 9 -3.19 -11.59 -9.16
CA LEU A 9 -2.89 -11.89 -7.76
C LEU A 9 -1.89 -13.04 -7.60
N ALA A 10 -2.02 -14.10 -8.40
CA ALA A 10 -1.08 -15.21 -8.41
C ALA A 10 0.31 -14.76 -8.84
N ALA A 11 0.41 -13.90 -9.86
CA ALA A 11 1.67 -13.32 -10.32
C ALA A 11 2.32 -12.47 -9.23
N PHE A 12 1.59 -11.54 -8.58
CA PHE A 12 2.13 -10.73 -7.49
C PHE A 12 2.63 -11.59 -6.32
N ASN A 13 1.86 -12.60 -5.90
CA ASN A 13 2.26 -13.50 -4.81
C ASN A 13 3.45 -14.39 -5.17
N LYS A 14 3.60 -14.76 -6.44
CA LYS A 14 4.76 -15.51 -6.93
C LYS A 14 6.01 -14.64 -6.90
N LEU A 15 5.93 -13.43 -7.47
CA LEU A 15 7.06 -12.50 -7.50
C LEU A 15 7.49 -12.04 -6.11
N LEU A 16 6.52 -11.81 -5.21
CA LEU A 16 6.82 -11.49 -3.82
C LEU A 16 7.66 -12.59 -3.17
N ARG A 17 7.28 -13.87 -3.36
CA ARG A 17 8.05 -15.00 -2.84
C ARG A 17 9.43 -15.08 -3.48
N GLU A 18 9.50 -15.06 -4.80
CA GLU A 18 10.77 -15.17 -5.54
C GLU A 18 11.76 -14.07 -5.16
N VAL A 19 11.30 -12.82 -5.04
CA VAL A 19 12.18 -11.66 -4.79
C VAL A 19 12.49 -11.47 -3.31
N VAL A 20 11.49 -11.55 -2.43
CA VAL A 20 11.64 -11.15 -1.01
C VAL A 20 11.92 -12.34 -0.09
N VAL A 21 11.37 -13.51 -0.39
CA VAL A 21 11.52 -14.70 0.47
C VAL A 21 12.70 -15.55 0.01
N ASP A 22 12.77 -15.84 -1.29
CA ASP A 22 13.75 -16.78 -1.85
C ASP A 22 15.04 -16.08 -2.32
N ASP A 23 15.03 -14.75 -2.44
CA ASP A 23 16.14 -13.94 -2.98
C ASP A 23 16.65 -14.43 -4.36
N THR A 24 15.71 -14.79 -5.22
CA THR A 24 15.97 -15.37 -6.56
C THR A 24 15.68 -14.39 -7.70
N ALA A 25 15.78 -13.09 -7.45
CA ALA A 25 15.52 -12.06 -8.47
C ALA A 25 16.41 -12.28 -9.73
N ARG A 26 15.73 -12.39 -10.87
CA ARG A 26 16.28 -12.59 -12.23
C ARG A 26 16.43 -11.28 -13.00
N MET A 27 17.51 -11.19 -13.79
CA MET A 27 17.71 -10.07 -14.72
C MET A 27 16.51 -9.89 -15.65
N ILE A 28 16.17 -8.64 -15.94
CA ILE A 28 15.11 -8.32 -16.89
C ILE A 28 15.63 -8.69 -18.28
N THR A 29 14.95 -9.66 -18.88
CA THR A 29 15.25 -10.23 -20.19
C THR A 29 13.96 -10.32 -21.00
N PRO A 30 14.04 -10.44 -22.34
CA PRO A 30 12.86 -10.66 -23.18
C PRO A 30 12.03 -11.86 -22.69
N GLU A 31 12.70 -12.95 -22.28
CA GLU A 31 12.05 -14.15 -21.74
C GLU A 31 11.35 -13.87 -20.42
N LEU A 32 11.94 -13.09 -19.50
CA LEU A 32 11.25 -12.70 -18.26
C LEU A 32 10.00 -11.87 -18.55
N ILE A 33 10.06 -10.95 -19.51
CA ILE A 33 8.91 -10.13 -19.91
C ILE A 33 7.80 -11.01 -20.51
N LYS A 34 8.16 -11.98 -21.36
CA LYS A 34 7.23 -12.98 -21.90
C LYS A 34 6.65 -13.87 -20.78
N ASP A 35 7.44 -14.26 -19.79
CA ASP A 35 6.97 -15.01 -18.62
C ASP A 35 5.90 -14.25 -17.84
N PHE A 36 6.14 -12.97 -17.58
CA PHE A 36 5.19 -12.11 -16.86
C PHE A 36 3.88 -11.96 -17.64
N HIS A 37 3.97 -11.70 -18.93
CA HIS A 37 2.80 -11.67 -19.80
C HIS A 37 2.06 -13.01 -19.82
N ARG A 38 2.78 -14.14 -19.81
CA ARG A 38 2.18 -15.48 -19.76
C ARG A 38 1.41 -15.70 -18.47
N MET A 39 1.94 -15.28 -17.32
CA MET A 39 1.24 -15.36 -16.03
C MET A 39 -0.08 -14.58 -16.06
N ILE A 40 -0.09 -13.40 -16.68
CA ILE A 40 -1.28 -12.56 -16.80
C ILE A 40 -2.33 -13.20 -17.73
N GLY A 41 -1.88 -13.70 -18.89
CA GLY A 41 -2.74 -14.21 -19.96
C GLY A 41 -3.25 -15.64 -19.78
N GLN A 42 -2.82 -16.35 -18.73
CA GLN A 42 -3.09 -17.78 -18.58
C GLN A 42 -4.60 -18.08 -18.47
N ASN A 43 -5.10 -19.05 -19.23
CA ASN A 43 -6.51 -19.50 -19.16
C ASN A 43 -7.56 -18.40 -19.42
N LEU A 44 -7.21 -17.30 -20.09
CA LEU A 44 -8.18 -16.26 -20.45
C LEU A 44 -8.97 -16.58 -21.72
N GLY A 45 -8.47 -17.51 -22.56
CA GLY A 45 -9.11 -17.92 -23.81
C GLY A 45 -9.38 -16.72 -24.72
N ASP A 46 -10.56 -16.72 -25.35
CA ASP A 46 -10.96 -15.71 -26.34
C ASP A 46 -11.14 -14.29 -25.76
N HIS A 47 -11.12 -14.13 -24.43
CA HIS A 47 -11.17 -12.81 -23.78
C HIS A 47 -9.82 -12.08 -23.74
N PHE A 48 -8.76 -12.72 -24.24
CA PHE A 48 -7.42 -12.14 -24.30
C PHE A 48 -6.92 -12.15 -25.74
N ASP A 49 -6.90 -10.96 -26.35
CA ASP A 49 -6.48 -10.76 -27.75
C ASP A 49 -4.94 -10.80 -27.89
N ALA A 50 -4.34 -11.86 -27.38
CA ALA A 50 -2.93 -12.16 -27.45
C ALA A 50 -2.65 -13.63 -27.17
N ILE A 51 -1.53 -14.12 -27.69
CA ILE A 51 -0.99 -15.43 -27.30
C ILE A 51 -0.10 -15.20 -26.06
N PRO A 52 -0.42 -15.81 -24.89
CA PRO A 52 0.33 -15.58 -23.66
C PRO A 52 1.84 -15.90 -23.79
N GLY A 53 2.66 -14.84 -23.74
CA GLY A 53 4.11 -14.92 -23.74
C GLY A 53 4.73 -14.89 -25.13
N ARG A 54 3.95 -14.51 -26.15
CA ARG A 54 4.41 -14.33 -27.53
C ARG A 54 4.18 -12.88 -27.96
N PHE A 55 5.21 -12.26 -28.53
CA PHE A 55 5.08 -10.93 -29.11
C PHE A 55 4.07 -10.92 -30.26
N ARG A 56 3.41 -9.77 -30.46
CA ARG A 56 2.46 -9.60 -31.55
C ARG A 56 3.13 -9.74 -32.92
N ASP A 57 2.37 -10.25 -33.88
CA ASP A 57 2.75 -10.38 -35.29
C ASP A 57 1.94 -9.44 -36.21
N ASP A 58 1.25 -8.46 -35.60
CA ASP A 58 0.46 -7.45 -36.27
C ASP A 58 0.71 -6.04 -35.70
N ASN A 59 0.33 -5.02 -36.47
CA ASN A 59 0.46 -3.63 -36.05
C ASN A 59 -0.73 -3.21 -35.16
N ARG A 60 -0.44 -2.49 -34.07
CA ARG A 60 -1.44 -2.11 -33.06
C ARG A 60 -1.56 -0.60 -32.91
N VAL A 61 -2.79 -0.12 -32.77
CA VAL A 61 -3.11 1.27 -32.45
C VAL A 61 -3.58 1.35 -31.00
N VAL A 62 -2.89 2.14 -30.19
CA VAL A 62 -3.16 2.34 -28.76
C VAL A 62 -3.70 3.75 -28.56
N GLY A 63 -5.02 3.88 -28.51
CA GLY A 63 -5.67 5.19 -28.50
C GLY A 63 -5.39 5.96 -29.79
N ARG A 64 -4.56 7.02 -29.72
CA ARG A 64 -4.14 7.83 -30.88
C ARG A 64 -2.72 7.54 -31.35
N TYR A 65 -2.08 6.52 -30.77
CA TYR A 65 -0.68 6.18 -31.03
C TYR A 65 -0.59 4.89 -31.85
N LEU A 66 0.11 4.95 -32.97
CA LEU A 66 0.50 3.75 -33.70
C LEU A 66 1.78 3.20 -33.06
N ALA A 67 1.68 2.01 -32.46
CA ALA A 67 2.84 1.31 -31.89
C ALA A 67 3.87 1.00 -32.99
N PRO A 68 5.14 0.72 -32.64
CA PRO A 68 6.17 0.36 -33.62
C PRO A 68 5.73 -0.80 -34.52
N ASP A 69 6.29 -0.91 -35.72
CA ASP A 69 6.00 -2.06 -36.58
C ASP A 69 6.39 -3.35 -35.85
N TYR A 70 5.50 -4.35 -35.88
CA TYR A 70 5.66 -5.59 -35.09
C TYR A 70 6.99 -6.30 -35.38
N ARG A 71 7.55 -6.15 -36.59
CA ARG A 71 8.82 -6.75 -37.00
C ARG A 71 10.00 -6.24 -36.19
N PHE A 72 9.92 -5.03 -35.64
CA PHE A 72 10.96 -4.44 -34.79
C PHE A 72 10.76 -4.72 -33.31
N VAL A 73 9.62 -5.28 -32.88
CA VAL A 73 9.34 -5.52 -31.46
C VAL A 73 10.40 -6.39 -30.78
N PRO A 74 10.86 -7.52 -31.35
CA PRO A 74 11.90 -8.33 -30.72
C PRO A 74 13.18 -7.51 -30.46
N GLU A 75 13.69 -6.82 -31.48
CA GLU A 75 14.90 -6.00 -31.39
C GLU A 75 14.75 -4.85 -30.39
N LEU A 76 13.58 -4.19 -30.34
CA LEU A 76 13.30 -3.12 -29.39
C LEU A 76 13.28 -3.61 -27.94
N ILE A 77 12.74 -4.81 -27.68
CA ILE A 77 12.73 -5.40 -26.34
C ILE A 77 14.13 -5.85 -25.93
N ASP A 78 14.90 -6.44 -26.84
CA ASP A 78 16.30 -6.80 -26.59
C ASP A 78 17.12 -5.54 -26.24
N THR A 79 17.00 -4.50 -27.06
CA THR A 79 17.66 -3.20 -26.84
C THR A 79 17.28 -2.59 -25.50
N LEU A 80 15.99 -2.65 -25.12
CA LEU A 80 15.53 -2.17 -23.82
C LEU A 80 16.18 -2.95 -22.67
N CYS A 81 16.22 -4.28 -22.74
CA CYS A 81 16.80 -5.11 -21.70
C CYS A 81 18.31 -4.83 -21.53
N ASP A 82 19.04 -4.75 -22.64
CA ASP A 82 20.47 -4.42 -22.64
C ASP A 82 20.73 -3.02 -22.06
N TRP A 83 19.90 -2.04 -22.44
CA TRP A 83 19.98 -0.69 -21.91
C TRP A 83 19.70 -0.65 -20.41
N LEU A 84 18.66 -1.34 -19.93
CA LEU A 84 18.33 -1.42 -18.51
C LEU A 84 19.46 -2.06 -17.69
N GLN A 85 20.08 -3.13 -18.22
CA GLN A 85 21.21 -3.77 -17.56
C GLN A 85 22.41 -2.83 -17.45
N ARG A 86 22.73 -2.12 -18.54
CA ARG A 86 23.90 -1.23 -18.63
C ARG A 86 23.77 0.02 -17.77
N GLU A 87 22.60 0.67 -17.77
CA GLU A 87 22.42 1.95 -17.06
C GLU A 87 22.10 1.79 -15.58
N PHE A 88 21.35 0.73 -15.21
CA PHE A 88 20.88 0.58 -13.85
C PHE A 88 21.70 -0.38 -13.01
N HIS A 89 22.60 -1.18 -13.60
CA HIS A 89 23.46 -2.13 -12.89
C HIS A 89 22.67 -3.09 -11.99
N TYR A 90 22.15 -4.17 -12.60
CA TYR A 90 21.15 -5.04 -11.98
C TYR A 90 21.47 -5.53 -10.55
N ARG A 91 22.73 -5.74 -10.13
CA ARG A 91 23.05 -6.30 -8.80
C ARG A 91 23.97 -5.47 -7.91
N ASP A 92 24.63 -4.45 -8.45
CA ASP A 92 25.70 -3.75 -7.75
C ASP A 92 25.37 -2.26 -7.57
N GLY A 93 25.34 -1.80 -6.32
CA GLY A 93 25.32 -0.37 -5.99
C GLY A 93 24.03 0.40 -6.35
N GLN A 94 22.91 -0.27 -6.63
CA GLN A 94 21.65 0.42 -6.92
C GLN A 94 21.11 1.14 -5.68
N SER A 95 21.02 2.46 -5.74
CA SER A 95 20.31 3.22 -4.71
C SER A 95 18.80 3.01 -4.82
N PHE A 96 18.09 3.25 -3.72
CA PHE A 96 16.62 3.24 -3.70
C PHE A 96 16.02 4.12 -4.81
N SER A 97 16.52 5.34 -4.98
CA SER A 97 16.05 6.25 -6.03
C SER A 97 16.31 5.72 -7.45
N THR A 98 17.44 5.04 -7.65
CA THR A 98 17.79 4.41 -8.93
C THR A 98 16.77 3.31 -9.28
N LEU A 99 16.38 2.47 -8.33
CA LEU A 99 15.36 1.42 -8.53
C LEU A 99 13.98 1.99 -8.85
N VAL A 100 13.57 3.05 -8.15
CA VAL A 100 12.28 3.72 -8.41
C VAL A 100 12.24 4.30 -9.83
N VAL A 101 13.31 4.98 -10.25
CA VAL A 101 13.42 5.51 -11.62
C VAL A 101 13.46 4.38 -12.66
N GLN A 102 14.18 3.29 -12.38
CA GLN A 102 14.22 2.11 -13.24
C GLN A 102 12.81 1.54 -13.45
N ALA A 103 12.02 1.40 -12.37
CA ALA A 103 10.67 0.87 -12.41
C ALA A 103 9.76 1.71 -13.31
N ILE A 104 9.76 3.03 -13.09
CA ILE A 104 8.98 4.01 -13.85
C ILE A 104 9.34 3.97 -15.34
N ILE A 105 10.64 4.01 -15.65
CA ILE A 105 11.10 4.05 -17.04
C ILE A 105 10.80 2.74 -17.75
N THR A 106 11.04 1.60 -17.10
CA THR A 106 10.73 0.27 -17.66
C THR A 106 9.26 0.17 -18.02
N HIS A 107 8.37 0.61 -17.13
CA HIS A 107 6.93 0.66 -17.37
C HIS A 107 6.59 1.48 -18.62
N VAL A 108 7.12 2.70 -18.74
CA VAL A 108 6.84 3.58 -19.88
C VAL A 108 7.32 2.97 -21.21
N TYR A 109 8.52 2.39 -21.24
CA TYR A 109 9.04 1.78 -22.47
C TYR A 109 8.23 0.57 -22.91
N ILE A 110 7.73 -0.25 -21.97
CA ILE A 110 6.82 -1.36 -22.31
C ILE A 110 5.50 -0.84 -22.90
N GLU A 111 4.95 0.23 -22.33
CA GLU A 111 3.74 0.87 -22.87
C GLU A 111 3.95 1.43 -24.28
N TRP A 112 5.13 1.98 -24.56
CA TRP A 112 5.48 2.55 -25.87
C TRP A 112 5.81 1.49 -26.93
N ILE A 113 6.61 0.48 -26.59
CA ILE A 113 6.92 -0.62 -27.53
C ILE A 113 5.65 -1.44 -27.82
N HIS A 114 4.80 -1.59 -26.81
CA HIS A 114 3.56 -2.35 -26.87
C HIS A 114 3.76 -3.76 -27.47
N PRO A 115 4.60 -4.60 -26.84
CA PRO A 115 5.11 -5.82 -27.46
C PRO A 115 4.09 -6.93 -27.69
N PHE A 116 2.93 -6.90 -27.02
CA PHE A 116 1.91 -7.95 -27.08
C PHE A 116 0.62 -7.46 -27.73
N GLY A 117 -0.26 -8.37 -28.16
CA GLY A 117 -1.56 -8.02 -28.74
C GLY A 117 -2.53 -7.37 -27.75
N ASP A 118 -2.45 -7.81 -26.49
CA ASP A 118 -3.18 -7.32 -25.31
C ASP A 118 -2.29 -7.57 -24.08
N GLY A 119 -2.63 -7.00 -22.92
CA GLY A 119 -1.93 -7.26 -21.66
C GLY A 119 -0.69 -6.39 -21.41
N ASN A 120 -0.37 -5.45 -22.30
CA ASN A 120 0.81 -4.58 -22.18
C ASN A 120 0.80 -3.77 -20.87
N GLY A 121 -0.28 -3.04 -20.57
CA GLY A 121 -0.38 -2.25 -19.34
C GLY A 121 -0.49 -3.06 -18.05
N ARG A 122 -0.82 -4.36 -18.13
CA ARG A 122 -0.75 -5.28 -16.99
C ARG A 122 0.68 -5.79 -16.81
N THR A 123 1.35 -6.11 -17.92
CA THR A 123 2.74 -6.57 -17.94
C THR A 123 3.71 -5.46 -17.49
N GLY A 124 3.52 -4.23 -17.97
CA GLY A 124 4.32 -3.06 -17.57
C GLY A 124 4.22 -2.79 -16.07
N ARG A 125 2.99 -2.80 -15.51
CA ARG A 125 2.79 -2.67 -14.06
C ARG A 125 3.37 -3.83 -13.26
N LEU A 126 3.31 -5.05 -13.79
CA LEU A 126 3.91 -6.22 -13.14
C LEU A 126 5.45 -6.13 -13.13
N LEU A 127 6.07 -5.60 -14.20
CA LEU A 127 7.50 -5.27 -14.23
C LEU A 127 7.86 -4.13 -13.27
N GLU A 128 7.05 -3.08 -13.19
CA GLU A 128 7.22 -1.98 -12.25
C GLU A 128 7.19 -2.49 -10.80
N PHE A 129 6.17 -3.29 -10.47
CA PHE A 129 6.04 -3.97 -9.18
C PHE A 129 7.26 -4.85 -8.89
N TYR A 130 7.68 -5.68 -9.85
CA TYR A 130 8.84 -6.55 -9.72
C TYR A 130 10.12 -5.79 -9.39
N ILE A 131 10.38 -4.66 -10.06
CA ILE A 131 11.56 -3.83 -9.80
C ILE A 131 11.47 -3.19 -8.41
N LEU A 132 10.30 -2.69 -8.01
CA LEU A 132 10.10 -2.07 -6.70
C LEU A 132 10.26 -3.06 -5.54
N LEU A 133 9.89 -4.33 -5.71
CA LEU A 133 10.13 -5.36 -4.69
C LEU A 133 11.61 -5.50 -4.32
N ARG A 134 12.51 -5.20 -5.27
CA ARG A 134 13.96 -5.29 -5.09
C ARG A 134 14.54 -4.16 -4.22
N THR A 135 13.71 -3.18 -3.85
CA THR A 135 14.10 -2.11 -2.90
C THR A 135 14.23 -2.60 -1.47
N GLY A 136 13.70 -3.81 -1.16
CA GLY A 136 13.61 -4.33 0.21
C GLY A 136 12.49 -3.67 1.05
N LEU A 137 11.68 -2.79 0.44
CA LEU A 137 10.52 -2.22 1.11
C LEU A 137 9.36 -3.21 1.21
N PRO A 138 8.44 -3.03 2.17
CA PRO A 138 7.24 -3.84 2.28
C PRO A 138 6.47 -3.90 0.95
N SER A 139 5.89 -5.05 0.62
CA SER A 139 5.22 -5.30 -0.66
C SER A 139 4.12 -4.28 -1.00
N ILE A 140 3.44 -3.74 0.01
CA ILE A 140 2.43 -2.69 -0.14
C ILE A 140 2.98 -1.45 -0.88
N VAL A 141 4.25 -1.13 -0.68
CA VAL A 141 4.93 -0.01 -1.35
C VAL A 141 5.06 -0.26 -2.85
N SER A 142 5.26 -1.51 -3.26
CA SER A 142 5.43 -1.88 -4.66
C SER A 142 4.15 -1.71 -5.49
N HIS A 143 2.99 -1.56 -4.84
CA HIS A 143 1.71 -1.30 -5.51
C HIS A 143 1.39 0.19 -5.68
N ILE A 144 2.14 1.10 -5.04
CA ILE A 144 1.79 2.53 -4.98
C ILE A 144 1.68 3.14 -6.38
N LEU A 145 2.65 2.92 -7.27
CA LEU A 145 2.64 3.52 -8.61
C LEU A 145 1.45 3.03 -9.44
N SER A 146 1.18 1.73 -9.40
CA SER A 146 0.01 1.15 -10.09
C SER A 146 -1.31 1.75 -9.59
N ASN A 147 -1.46 1.91 -8.27
CA ASN A 147 -2.65 2.53 -7.67
C ASN A 147 -2.76 4.00 -8.07
N PHE A 148 -1.66 4.75 -7.94
CA PHE A 148 -1.59 6.15 -8.32
C PHE A 148 -2.00 6.34 -9.77
N TYR A 149 -1.44 5.59 -10.72
CA TYR A 149 -1.82 5.68 -12.14
C TYR A 149 -3.29 5.35 -12.40
N ASN A 150 -3.90 4.47 -11.59
CA ASN A 150 -5.31 4.13 -11.70
C ASN A 150 -6.22 5.25 -11.16
N GLU A 151 -5.89 5.82 -10.01
CA GLU A 151 -6.62 6.93 -9.38
C GLU A 151 -6.54 8.22 -10.22
N THR A 152 -5.42 8.40 -10.92
CA THR A 152 -5.14 9.58 -11.76
C THR A 152 -5.16 9.24 -13.26
N ARG A 153 -5.93 8.24 -13.65
CA ARG A 153 -5.92 7.66 -15.01
C ARG A 153 -5.93 8.66 -16.18
N PRO A 154 -6.75 9.73 -16.18
CA PRO A 154 -6.71 10.73 -17.25
C PRO A 154 -5.35 11.45 -17.34
N GLU A 155 -4.78 11.80 -16.19
CA GLU A 155 -3.49 12.48 -16.08
C GLU A 155 -2.34 11.54 -16.47
N TYR A 156 -2.39 10.28 -16.04
CA TYR A 156 -1.43 9.25 -16.44
C TYR A 156 -1.30 9.14 -17.97
N TYR A 157 -2.41 9.01 -18.68
CA TYR A 157 -2.38 8.94 -20.15
C TYR A 157 -1.94 10.26 -20.78
N ARG A 158 -2.30 11.41 -20.20
CA ARG A 158 -1.83 12.73 -20.66
C ARG A 158 -0.31 12.83 -20.56
N GLN A 159 0.28 12.40 -19.44
CA GLN A 159 1.72 12.42 -19.22
C GLN A 159 2.46 11.45 -20.16
N LEU A 160 1.92 10.24 -20.40
CA LEU A 160 2.49 9.32 -21.40
C LEU A 160 2.51 9.91 -22.81
N ASP A 161 1.41 10.54 -23.22
CA ASP A 161 1.29 11.17 -24.54
C ASP A 161 2.25 12.35 -24.70
N MET A 162 2.37 13.19 -23.68
CA MET A 162 3.32 14.31 -23.64
C MET A 162 4.77 13.82 -23.69
N ALA A 163 5.12 12.82 -22.89
CA ALA A 163 6.47 12.28 -22.84
C ALA A 163 6.89 11.71 -24.20
N ARG A 164 5.97 11.02 -24.89
CA ARG A 164 6.19 10.52 -26.26
C ARG A 164 6.38 11.66 -27.27
N LYS A 165 5.46 12.62 -27.30
CA LYS A 165 5.48 13.75 -28.25
C LYS A 165 6.73 14.61 -28.10
N ASN A 166 7.13 14.88 -26.87
CA ASN A 166 8.29 15.72 -26.55
C ASN A 166 9.61 14.94 -26.52
N ARG A 167 9.56 13.61 -26.68
CA ARG A 167 10.71 12.70 -26.53
C ARG A 167 11.47 12.95 -25.22
N ASN A 168 10.72 13.20 -24.14
CA ASN A 168 11.28 13.59 -22.85
C ASN A 168 10.45 13.02 -21.71
N LEU A 169 11.06 12.14 -20.92
CA LEU A 169 10.43 11.45 -19.79
C LEU A 169 10.39 12.29 -18.51
N SER A 170 11.09 13.42 -18.43
CA SER A 170 11.28 14.18 -17.19
C SER A 170 9.96 14.57 -16.50
N ALA A 171 8.96 14.99 -17.29
CA ALA A 171 7.65 15.34 -16.76
C ALA A 171 6.91 14.10 -16.21
N PHE A 172 6.98 12.97 -16.92
CA PHE A 172 6.38 11.71 -16.47
C PHE A 172 7.06 11.18 -15.21
N ILE A 173 8.39 11.20 -15.15
CA ILE A 173 9.17 10.76 -13.98
C ILE A 173 8.82 11.66 -12.78
N LYS A 174 8.78 12.98 -12.96
CA LYS A 174 8.37 13.90 -11.90
C LYS A 174 6.97 13.59 -11.38
N TYR A 175 6.02 13.36 -12.27
CA TYR A 175 4.66 12.96 -11.95
C TYR A 175 4.59 11.64 -11.16
N ALA A 176 5.28 10.60 -11.63
CA ALA A 176 5.29 9.29 -11.00
C ALA A 176 6.00 9.29 -9.62
N VAL A 177 7.16 9.96 -9.52
CA VAL A 177 7.88 10.10 -8.24
C VAL A 177 7.07 10.90 -7.22
N GLN A 178 6.36 11.93 -7.67
CA GLN A 178 5.46 12.70 -6.82
C GLN A 178 4.33 11.82 -6.25
N GLY A 179 3.65 11.06 -7.10
CA GLY A 179 2.64 10.09 -6.66
C GLY A 179 3.20 9.02 -5.73
N PHE A 180 4.40 8.50 -6.03
CA PHE A 180 5.07 7.52 -5.19
C PHE A 180 5.38 8.05 -3.78
N ARG A 181 5.91 9.27 -3.69
CA ARG A 181 6.19 9.94 -2.42
C ARG A 181 4.91 10.16 -1.60
N ASP A 182 3.84 10.61 -2.24
CA ASP A 182 2.58 10.87 -1.54
C ASP A 182 1.95 9.57 -1.04
N GLY A 183 1.98 8.50 -1.85
CA GLY A 183 1.54 7.17 -1.42
C GLY A 183 2.40 6.59 -0.29
N LEU A 184 3.72 6.84 -0.27
CA LEU A 184 4.58 6.45 0.84
C LEU A 184 4.17 7.15 2.15
N ASN A 185 3.89 8.45 2.09
CA ASN A 185 3.42 9.21 3.24
C ASN A 185 2.05 8.71 3.75
N GLU A 186 1.13 8.40 2.84
CA GLU A 186 -0.17 7.83 3.19
C GLU A 186 -0.01 6.47 3.89
N ASN A 187 0.79 5.57 3.32
CA ASN A 187 1.09 4.27 3.94
C ASN A 187 1.74 4.42 5.32
N LEU A 188 2.71 5.33 5.46
CA LEU A 188 3.35 5.60 6.74
C LEU A 188 2.34 6.10 7.78
N ASN A 189 1.44 7.00 7.40
CA ASN A 189 0.39 7.50 8.29
C ASN A 189 -0.58 6.38 8.71
N LEU A 190 -1.00 5.53 7.78
CA LEU A 190 -1.88 4.38 8.06
C LEU A 190 -1.22 3.39 9.02
N ILE A 191 0.07 3.07 8.82
CA ILE A 191 0.82 2.18 9.70
C ILE A 191 0.95 2.81 11.09
N GLN A 192 1.30 4.09 11.18
CA GLN A 192 1.42 4.80 12.46
C GLN A 192 0.10 4.85 13.21
N GLN A 193 -1.02 5.10 12.54
CA GLN A 193 -2.35 5.06 13.16
C GLN A 193 -2.71 3.67 13.66
N SER A 194 -2.42 2.63 12.86
CA SER A 194 -2.69 1.24 13.24
C SER A 194 -1.85 0.82 14.45
N GLN A 195 -0.56 1.17 14.46
CA GLN A 195 0.32 0.94 15.61
C GLN A 195 -0.16 1.69 16.84
N PHE A 196 -0.59 2.94 16.69
CA PHE A 196 -1.11 3.74 17.78
C PHE A 196 -2.30 3.06 18.47
N VAL A 197 -3.25 2.52 17.70
CA VAL A 197 -4.41 1.78 18.24
C VAL A 197 -3.94 0.53 19.00
N ILE A 198 -3.00 -0.24 18.44
CA ILE A 198 -2.46 -1.44 19.09
C ILE A 198 -1.76 -1.08 20.41
N PHE A 199 -0.90 -0.07 20.41
CA PHE A 199 -0.21 0.39 21.62
C PHE A 199 -1.20 0.89 22.67
N TRP A 200 -2.27 1.58 22.26
CA TRP A 200 -3.32 2.00 23.18
C TRP A 200 -4.01 0.83 23.87
N HIS A 201 -4.38 -0.19 23.09
CA HIS A 201 -5.01 -1.39 23.63
C HIS A 201 -4.07 -2.13 24.60
N ASN A 202 -2.80 -2.30 24.21
CA ASN A 202 -1.80 -2.96 25.05
C ASN A 202 -1.58 -2.19 26.36
N TYR A 203 -1.45 -0.86 26.31
CA TYR A 203 -1.32 -0.03 27.49
C TYR A 203 -2.52 -0.17 28.44
N ILE A 204 -3.75 -0.20 27.90
CA ILE A 204 -4.94 -0.48 28.71
C ILE A 204 -4.83 -1.87 29.35
N TYR A 205 -4.45 -2.90 28.60
CA TYR A 205 -4.33 -4.25 29.16
C TYR A 205 -3.28 -4.32 30.28
N GLU A 206 -2.12 -3.68 30.10
CA GLU A 206 -1.07 -3.60 31.11
C GLU A 206 -1.54 -2.84 32.36
N ALA A 207 -2.12 -1.65 32.20
CA ALA A 207 -2.65 -0.86 33.31
C ALA A 207 -3.68 -1.62 34.14
N PHE A 208 -4.48 -2.48 33.50
CA PHE A 208 -5.44 -3.34 34.18
C PHE A 208 -4.84 -4.65 34.73
N SER A 209 -3.65 -5.06 34.30
CA SER A 209 -3.00 -6.31 34.73
C SER A 209 -2.38 -6.21 36.13
N ASP A 210 -1.90 -5.03 36.51
CA ASP A 210 -1.26 -4.76 37.81
C ASP A 210 -2.24 -4.68 38.98
N LEU A 211 -3.54 -4.73 38.69
CA LEU A 211 -4.58 -4.51 39.66
C LEU A 211 -5.10 -5.85 40.21
N LYS A 212 -4.83 -6.12 41.49
CA LYS A 212 -5.42 -7.25 42.24
C LYS A 212 -6.93 -7.01 42.42
N TYR A 213 -7.80 -7.80 41.78
CA TYR A 213 -9.25 -7.50 41.79
C TYR A 213 -10.15 -8.54 42.45
N THR A 214 -11.04 -8.03 43.31
CA THR A 214 -12.06 -8.76 44.10
C THR A 214 -13.47 -8.74 43.48
N LYS A 215 -13.77 -7.89 42.48
CA LYS A 215 -15.09 -7.81 41.81
C LYS A 215 -14.99 -7.81 40.27
N ARG A 216 -15.33 -8.95 39.66
CA ARG A 216 -15.17 -9.24 38.21
C ARG A 216 -15.94 -8.30 37.28
N ASP A 217 -17.11 -7.82 37.68
CA ASP A 217 -17.98 -7.01 36.80
C ASP A 217 -17.54 -5.55 36.71
N ALA A 218 -17.10 -4.94 37.82
CA ALA A 218 -16.54 -3.59 37.82
C ALA A 218 -15.27 -3.53 36.96
N PHE A 219 -14.43 -4.58 37.04
CA PHE A 219 -13.25 -4.72 36.19
C PHE A 219 -13.60 -4.73 34.70
N LYS A 220 -14.51 -5.62 34.28
CA LYS A 220 -14.91 -5.75 32.88
C LYS A 220 -15.50 -4.45 32.35
N ARG A 221 -16.37 -3.81 33.13
CA ARG A 221 -17.03 -2.55 32.74
C ARG A 221 -16.03 -1.41 32.52
N LYS A 222 -15.13 -1.17 33.47
CA LYS A 222 -14.11 -0.11 33.35
C LYS A 222 -13.17 -0.36 32.17
N ARG A 223 -12.72 -1.61 31.99
CA ARG A 223 -11.81 -1.97 30.88
C ARG A 223 -12.49 -1.78 29.53
N GLU A 224 -13.74 -2.22 29.41
CA GLU A 224 -14.50 -2.05 28.17
C GLU A 224 -14.78 -0.58 27.87
N LEU A 225 -15.06 0.23 28.90
CA LEU A 225 -15.17 1.68 28.74
C LEU A 225 -13.86 2.27 28.21
N ALA A 226 -12.72 1.98 28.84
CA ALA A 226 -11.42 2.48 28.40
C ALA A 226 -11.09 2.09 26.95
N LEU A 227 -11.39 0.85 26.55
CA LEU A 227 -11.20 0.37 25.17
C LEU A 227 -12.16 1.03 24.16
N SER A 228 -13.32 1.50 24.61
CA SER A 228 -14.35 2.08 23.75
C SER A 228 -14.22 3.60 23.55
N ILE A 229 -13.42 4.28 24.37
CA ILE A 229 -13.23 5.74 24.27
C ILE A 229 -12.46 6.05 22.96
N PRO A 230 -13.03 6.86 22.05
CA PRO A 230 -12.33 7.32 20.87
C PRO A 230 -11.13 8.19 21.25
N ILE A 231 -10.01 7.93 20.59
CA ILE A 231 -8.70 8.56 20.82
C ILE A 231 -8.69 10.07 20.51
N ASP A 232 -9.57 10.51 19.63
CA ASP A 232 -9.60 11.85 19.03
C ASP A 232 -10.85 12.67 19.41
N LYS A 233 -11.66 12.18 20.37
CA LYS A 233 -12.89 12.86 20.80
C LYS A 233 -12.87 13.24 22.27
N GLU A 234 -13.48 14.38 22.55
CA GLU A 234 -13.82 14.79 23.90
C GLU A 234 -15.29 14.52 24.17
N LEU A 235 -15.56 13.75 25.22
CA LEU A 235 -16.90 13.26 25.56
C LEU A 235 -17.28 13.67 26.97
N ASP A 236 -18.52 14.08 27.18
CA ASP A 236 -19.06 14.21 28.53
C ASP A 236 -19.40 12.83 29.13
N VAL A 237 -19.83 12.82 30.40
CA VAL A 237 -20.13 11.58 31.13
C VAL A 237 -21.25 10.78 30.46
N ASP A 238 -22.27 11.45 29.94
CA ASP A 238 -23.44 10.80 29.37
C ASP A 238 -23.07 10.19 28.01
N GLN A 239 -22.30 10.93 27.20
CA GLN A 239 -21.71 10.43 25.96
C GLN A 239 -20.78 9.24 26.19
N LEU A 240 -20.00 9.22 27.28
CA LEU A 240 -19.12 8.10 27.62
C LEU A 240 -19.90 6.81 27.90
N ILE A 241 -21.00 6.88 28.66
CA ILE A 241 -21.79 5.69 29.00
C ILE A 241 -22.73 5.26 27.87
N GLU A 242 -22.94 6.10 26.86
CA GLU A 242 -23.74 5.81 25.67
C GLU A 242 -22.89 5.55 24.41
N LEU A 243 -21.56 5.40 24.57
CA LEU A 243 -20.60 5.23 23.47
C LEU A 243 -21.00 4.16 22.44
N ASN A 244 -21.49 3.03 22.94
CA ASN A 244 -22.01 1.94 22.12
C ASN A 244 -23.03 1.10 22.93
N PRO A 245 -23.82 0.23 22.27
CA PRO A 245 -24.83 -0.59 22.95
C PRO A 245 -24.29 -1.48 24.08
N GLY A 246 -23.03 -1.93 23.97
CA GLY A 246 -22.37 -2.73 25.00
C GLY A 246 -22.11 -1.93 26.27
N ILE A 247 -21.53 -0.73 26.13
CA ILE A 247 -21.26 0.19 27.25
C ILE A 247 -22.57 0.63 27.90
N ALA A 248 -23.56 1.05 27.10
CA ALA A 248 -24.87 1.47 27.60
C ALA A 248 -25.51 0.37 28.46
N LYS A 249 -25.49 -0.87 28.00
CA LYS A 249 -26.02 -2.02 28.74
C LYS A 249 -25.29 -2.24 30.08
N ARG A 250 -23.97 -2.04 30.14
CA ARG A 250 -23.18 -2.24 31.37
C ARG A 250 -23.37 -1.15 32.41
N TYR A 251 -23.69 0.07 31.97
CA TYR A 251 -23.90 1.22 32.84
C TYR A 251 -25.38 1.47 33.17
N ALA A 252 -26.32 0.84 32.46
CA ALA A 252 -27.77 1.02 32.67
C ALA A 252 -28.25 0.83 34.11
N THR A 253 -27.66 -0.10 34.86
CA THR A 253 -28.03 -0.41 36.26
C THR A 253 -27.10 0.24 37.30
N VAL A 254 -26.15 1.05 36.84
CA VAL A 254 -25.08 1.64 37.66
C VAL A 254 -25.42 3.09 37.98
N ASN A 255 -25.41 3.45 39.26
CA ASN A 255 -25.71 4.83 39.65
C ASN A 255 -24.61 5.83 39.20
N ARG A 256 -24.99 7.10 39.04
CA ARG A 256 -24.06 8.16 38.56
C ARG A 256 -22.81 8.31 39.44
N ALA A 257 -22.92 8.08 40.75
CA ALA A 257 -21.77 8.13 41.65
C ALA A 257 -20.73 7.02 41.33
N THR A 258 -21.20 5.84 40.92
CA THR A 258 -20.33 4.73 40.50
C THR A 258 -19.75 4.98 39.11
N VAL A 259 -20.50 5.58 38.19
CA VAL A 259 -19.97 6.05 36.89
C VAL A 259 -18.79 7.00 37.10
N LEU A 260 -18.98 8.03 37.95
CA LEU A 260 -17.93 9.01 38.24
C LEU A 260 -16.74 8.38 38.95
N ARG A 261 -16.95 7.38 39.83
CA ARG A 261 -15.87 6.61 40.46
C ARG A 261 -15.09 5.80 39.43
N ASP A 262 -15.77 5.08 38.55
CA ASP A 262 -15.15 4.29 37.49
C ASP A 262 -14.29 5.20 36.58
N ILE A 263 -14.82 6.35 36.16
CA ILE A 263 -14.07 7.35 35.38
C ILE A 263 -12.87 7.86 36.16
N LYS A 264 -13.03 8.18 37.44
CA LYS A 264 -11.93 8.63 38.30
C LYS A 264 -10.81 7.58 38.41
N GLU A 265 -11.15 6.31 38.56
CA GLU A 265 -10.18 5.22 38.55
C GLU A 265 -9.44 5.10 37.19
N LEU A 266 -10.14 5.30 36.06
CA LEU A 266 -9.49 5.38 34.75
C LEU A 266 -8.55 6.58 34.62
N GLN A 267 -8.87 7.71 35.26
CA GLN A 267 -7.96 8.86 35.32
C GLN A 267 -6.73 8.56 36.20
N ASP A 268 -6.91 7.84 37.30
CA ASP A 268 -5.82 7.46 38.21
C ASP A 268 -4.88 6.42 37.56
N LEU A 269 -5.40 5.58 36.66
CA LEU A 269 -4.60 4.73 35.76
C LEU A 269 -3.99 5.48 34.57
N HIS A 270 -4.16 6.81 34.53
CA HIS A 270 -3.73 7.67 33.44
C HIS A 270 -4.28 7.29 32.06
N LEU A 271 -5.43 6.60 32.00
CA LEU A 271 -6.09 6.22 30.75
C LEU A 271 -7.02 7.32 30.21
N VAL A 272 -7.48 8.20 31.09
CA VAL A 272 -8.42 9.28 30.73
C VAL A 272 -7.92 10.61 31.29
N VAL A 273 -7.98 11.66 30.48
CA VAL A 273 -7.72 13.04 30.89
C VAL A 273 -9.04 13.81 30.89
N LYS A 274 -9.20 14.72 31.86
CA LYS A 274 -10.37 15.58 31.96
C LYS A 274 -10.01 17.00 31.53
N THR A 275 -10.79 17.54 30.60
CA THR A 275 -10.71 18.93 30.12
C THR A 275 -12.06 19.60 30.40
N GLY A 276 -12.11 20.45 31.44
CA GLY A 276 -13.37 21.05 31.88
C GLY A 276 -14.39 20.00 32.35
N ARG A 277 -15.51 19.86 31.62
CA ARG A 277 -16.57 18.86 31.88
C ARG A 277 -16.44 17.60 31.02
N LYS A 278 -15.49 17.57 30.09
CA LYS A 278 -15.30 16.47 29.14
C LYS A 278 -14.08 15.63 29.49
N TYR A 279 -14.05 14.44 28.92
CA TYR A 279 -13.02 13.43 29.10
C TYR A 279 -12.55 12.96 27.72
N THR A 280 -11.26 12.66 27.61
CA THR A 280 -10.66 12.10 26.40
C THR A 280 -9.61 11.04 26.78
N ALA A 281 -9.30 10.15 25.84
CA ALA A 281 -8.24 9.17 26.03
C ALA A 281 -6.89 9.89 26.27
N ASN A 282 -6.09 9.41 27.23
CA ASN A 282 -4.78 10.00 27.49
C ASN A 282 -3.73 9.56 26.46
N THR A 283 -3.83 10.15 25.28
CA THR A 283 -3.00 9.80 24.12
C THR A 283 -1.60 10.39 24.16
N GLN A 284 -1.31 11.29 25.12
CA GLN A 284 0.02 11.89 25.28
C GLN A 284 1.06 10.85 25.71
N ILE A 285 0.66 9.85 26.50
CA ILE A 285 1.54 8.75 26.94
C ILE A 285 2.06 7.98 25.71
N LEU A 286 1.20 7.77 24.73
CA LEU A 286 1.55 7.06 23.51
C LEU A 286 2.44 7.87 22.56
N LYS A 287 2.36 9.20 22.58
CA LYS A 287 3.26 10.05 21.77
C LYS A 287 4.73 9.87 22.15
N ALA A 288 5.03 9.59 23.43
CA ALA A 288 6.38 9.28 23.90
C ALA A 288 6.87 7.88 23.48
N MET A 289 5.94 6.97 23.15
CA MET A 289 6.23 5.59 22.77
C MET A 289 6.29 5.37 21.25
N MET A 290 5.82 6.32 20.45
CA MET A 290 5.82 6.22 18.99
C MET A 290 7.19 6.58 18.40
N PRO A 291 7.80 5.72 17.56
CA PRO A 291 9.05 6.04 16.88
C PRO A 291 8.85 7.20 15.90
N GLY A 292 9.66 8.26 16.03
CA GLY A 292 9.78 9.30 14.99
C GLY A 292 9.26 10.70 15.31
N LYS A 293 8.68 10.96 16.50
CA LYS A 293 8.47 12.35 16.95
C LYS A 293 9.51 12.69 18.03
N LYS A 294 10.68 13.17 17.60
CA LYS A 294 11.46 14.06 18.48
C LYS A 294 10.56 15.25 18.80
N ALA A 295 10.40 15.51 20.10
CA ALA A 295 9.68 16.66 20.63
C ALA A 295 10.21 17.98 20.05
#